data_AF-F8MTP9-F1
#
_entry.id   AF-F8MTP9-F1
#
_cell.length_a   1.000
_cell.length_b   1.000
_cell.length_c   1.000
_cell.angle_alpha   90.00
_cell.angle_beta   90.00
_cell.angle_gamma   90.00
#
_symmetry.space_group_name_H-M   'P 1'
#
loop_
_entity.id
_entity.type
_entity.pdbx_description
1 polymer ?
#
loop_
_entity_poly.entity_id
_entity_poly.type
_entity_poly.pdbx_seq_one_letter_code
_entity_poly.pdbx_strand_id
1 'polypeptide(L)'
;MRQTHWHLTFMTDQLPRMLDILGKYNIKITYFVESWSLAVHPTVVKNIIARGHEVAWHGYQHEPRVSLPLEEMRDKLVKSFEIAEVVGINTALGVARVATPFLHNPQLAFSLVHNFPVLLQSNLIKSEAHHKIYPNPPPTPPINKPTMASRAFFDPLTLLRLAPAISSTASLTLAWDQHWMLRIFTLPELELDSNLYLPKWFHAFFRAGLPSVLAFLSVTMTTATLNLRSESLLLKRRGSYYWYAAGAVLAAGHLLFVPAVAPRIQAIVEDETKEKSVGELRRWLRVNGIRGLTTDLGAWVCCVVAVVRTFSV
;
A
#
# COMPACT_ATOMS: atom_id res chain seq x y z
N MET A 1 -2.87 -29.23 -9.84
CA MET A 1 -4.21 -29.82 -9.58
C MET A 1 -5.01 -29.15 -8.44
N ARG A 2 -4.43 -28.44 -7.47
CA ARG A 2 -5.22 -27.77 -6.39
C ARG A 2 -5.89 -26.45 -6.79
N GLN A 3 -5.29 -25.64 -7.67
CA GLN A 3 -5.87 -24.35 -8.08
C GLN A 3 -7.17 -24.50 -8.88
N THR A 4 -7.31 -25.57 -9.68
CA THR A 4 -8.47 -25.80 -10.53
C THR A 4 -9.74 -26.12 -9.76
N HIS A 5 -9.65 -26.77 -8.60
CA HIS A 5 -10.83 -27.12 -7.80
C HIS A 5 -11.44 -25.89 -7.10
N TRP A 6 -10.62 -25.06 -6.45
CA TRP A 6 -11.08 -23.83 -5.79
C TRP A 6 -11.67 -22.82 -6.77
N HIS A 7 -11.03 -22.66 -7.92
CA HIS A 7 -11.50 -21.77 -8.97
C HIS A 7 -12.86 -22.23 -9.52
N LEU A 8 -13.03 -23.54 -9.74
CA LEU A 8 -14.29 -24.13 -10.19
C LEU A 8 -15.41 -23.84 -9.19
N THR A 9 -15.24 -24.23 -7.92
CA THR A 9 -16.24 -24.06 -6.86
C THR A 9 -16.63 -22.59 -6.65
N PHE A 10 -15.66 -21.67 -6.71
CA PHE A 10 -15.97 -20.25 -6.61
C PHE A 10 -16.82 -19.76 -7.78
N MET A 11 -16.40 -20.06 -9.01
CA MET A 11 -17.06 -19.58 -10.23
C MET A 11 -18.45 -20.19 -10.43
N THR A 12 -18.65 -21.47 -10.09
CA THR A 12 -19.93 -22.14 -10.32
C THR A 12 -20.90 -22.04 -9.16
N ASP A 13 -20.41 -21.95 -7.91
CA ASP A 13 -21.28 -22.07 -6.74
C ASP A 13 -21.36 -20.79 -5.92
N GLN A 14 -20.21 -20.16 -5.63
CA GLN A 14 -20.14 -19.01 -4.72
C GLN A 14 -20.49 -17.70 -5.41
N LEU A 15 -19.95 -17.48 -6.61
CA LEU A 15 -20.18 -16.26 -7.37
C LEU A 15 -21.67 -16.07 -7.71
N PRO A 16 -22.44 -17.07 -8.20
CA PRO A 16 -23.88 -16.91 -8.40
C PRO A 16 -24.64 -16.55 -7.11
N ARG A 17 -24.31 -17.18 -5.97
CA ARG A 17 -24.93 -16.86 -4.67
C ARG A 17 -24.64 -15.43 -4.24
N MET A 18 -23.41 -14.95 -4.43
CA MET A 18 -23.04 -13.57 -4.17
C MET A 18 -23.85 -12.62 -5.06
N LEU A 19 -23.95 -12.90 -6.36
CA LEU A 19 -24.73 -12.10 -7.30
C LEU A 19 -26.23 -12.10 -6.95
N ASP A 20 -26.78 -13.20 -6.43
CA ASP A 20 -28.17 -13.26 -5.97
C ASP A 20 -28.40 -12.35 -4.76
N ILE A 21 -27.46 -12.35 -3.79
CA ILE A 21 -27.52 -11.47 -2.62
C ILE A 21 -27.44 -10.00 -3.07
N LEU A 22 -26.49 -9.67 -3.94
CA LEU A 22 -26.36 -8.30 -4.49
C LEU A 22 -27.62 -7.87 -5.23
N GLY A 23 -28.23 -8.79 -6.00
CA GLY A 23 -29.50 -8.58 -6.68
C GLY A 23 -30.65 -8.25 -5.72
N LYS A 24 -30.76 -8.93 -4.57
CA LYS A 24 -31.79 -8.65 -3.55
C LYS A 24 -31.73 -7.21 -3.03
N TYR A 25 -30.54 -6.63 -2.96
CA TYR A 25 -30.33 -5.25 -2.48
C TYR A 25 -30.14 -4.24 -3.62
N ASN A 26 -30.35 -4.64 -4.87
CA ASN A 26 -30.14 -3.82 -6.07
C ASN A 26 -28.73 -3.18 -6.14
N ILE A 27 -27.71 -3.90 -5.69
CA ILE A 27 -26.31 -3.44 -5.67
C ILE A 27 -25.60 -3.90 -6.95
N LYS A 28 -24.92 -2.98 -7.63
CA LYS A 28 -24.03 -3.27 -8.76
C LYS A 28 -22.57 -3.22 -8.30
N ILE A 29 -21.74 -4.05 -8.92
CA ILE A 29 -20.31 -4.20 -8.59
C ILE A 29 -19.50 -4.27 -9.87
N THR A 30 -18.20 -4.05 -9.74
CA THR A 30 -17.22 -4.34 -10.79
C THR A 30 -16.52 -5.66 -10.43
N TYR A 31 -16.65 -6.67 -11.29
CA TYR A 31 -15.98 -7.95 -11.14
C TYR A 31 -14.69 -7.99 -11.95
N PHE A 32 -13.57 -8.22 -11.28
CA PHE A 32 -12.25 -8.31 -11.92
C PHE A 32 -11.97 -9.75 -12.34
N VAL A 33 -12.09 -10.03 -13.64
CA VAL A 33 -11.98 -11.39 -14.19
C VAL A 33 -10.61 -11.66 -14.81
N GLU A 34 -10.10 -12.86 -14.55
CA GLU A 34 -8.97 -13.43 -15.28
C GLU A 34 -9.38 -13.85 -16.69
N SER A 35 -8.53 -13.59 -17.67
CA SER A 35 -8.83 -13.88 -19.07
C SER A 35 -8.92 -15.38 -19.33
N TRP A 36 -8.18 -16.20 -18.59
CA TRP A 36 -8.31 -17.65 -18.65
C TRP A 36 -9.71 -18.12 -18.21
N SER A 37 -10.32 -17.46 -17.21
CA SER A 37 -11.68 -17.78 -16.75
C SER A 37 -12.73 -17.63 -17.85
N LEU A 38 -12.50 -16.73 -18.80
CA LEU A 38 -13.41 -16.48 -19.92
C LEU A 38 -13.48 -17.66 -20.88
N ALA A 39 -12.35 -18.37 -21.07
CA ALA A 39 -12.31 -19.57 -21.89
C ALA A 39 -12.95 -20.77 -21.19
N VAL A 40 -12.79 -20.88 -19.88
CA VAL A 40 -13.23 -22.06 -19.09
C VAL A 40 -14.68 -21.94 -18.62
N HIS A 41 -15.14 -20.74 -18.29
CA HIS A 41 -16.47 -20.48 -17.73
C HIS A 41 -17.19 -19.31 -18.44
N PRO A 42 -17.36 -19.34 -19.78
CA PRO A 42 -17.93 -18.23 -20.54
C PRO A 42 -19.36 -17.88 -20.10
N THR A 43 -20.13 -18.87 -19.64
CA THR A 43 -21.51 -18.69 -19.16
C THR A 43 -21.59 -17.88 -17.88
N VAL A 44 -20.64 -18.04 -16.96
CA VAL A 44 -20.62 -17.33 -15.68
C VAL A 44 -20.37 -15.84 -15.90
N VAL A 45 -19.42 -15.48 -16.76
CA VAL A 45 -19.13 -14.07 -17.04
C VAL A 45 -20.27 -13.40 -17.81
N LYS A 46 -20.89 -14.10 -18.76
CA LYS A 46 -22.11 -13.61 -19.41
C LYS A 46 -23.24 -13.36 -18.41
N ASN A 47 -23.35 -14.19 -17.36
CA ASN A 47 -24.34 -14.00 -16.29
C ASN A 47 -24.07 -12.73 -15.47
N ILE A 48 -22.80 -12.45 -15.15
CA ILE A 48 -22.39 -11.20 -14.47
C ILE A 48 -22.83 -9.97 -15.29
N ILE A 49 -22.52 -9.97 -16.60
CA ILE A 49 -22.90 -8.89 -17.52
C ILE A 49 -24.41 -8.78 -17.65
N ALA A 50 -25.13 -9.90 -17.83
CA ALA A 50 -26.59 -9.92 -17.98
C ALA A 50 -27.31 -9.39 -16.73
N ARG A 51 -26.71 -9.54 -15.55
CA ARG A 51 -27.20 -8.97 -14.29
C ARG A 51 -26.85 -7.48 -14.12
N GLY A 52 -26.19 -6.86 -15.09
CA GLY A 52 -25.86 -5.44 -15.11
C GLY A 52 -24.67 -5.06 -14.22
N HIS A 53 -23.79 -6.02 -13.90
CA HIS A 53 -22.53 -5.73 -13.24
C HIS A 53 -21.46 -5.37 -14.27
N GLU A 54 -20.50 -4.54 -13.86
CA GLU A 54 -19.34 -4.24 -14.69
C GLU A 54 -18.35 -5.40 -14.61
N VAL A 55 -17.71 -5.75 -15.74
CA VAL A 55 -16.61 -6.70 -15.77
C VAL A 55 -15.35 -5.94 -16.18
N ALA A 56 -14.31 -6.06 -15.35
CA ALA A 56 -13.00 -5.47 -15.57
C ALA A 56 -11.94 -6.56 -15.67
N TRP A 57 -10.82 -6.26 -16.31
CA TRP A 57 -9.76 -7.23 -16.57
C TRP A 57 -8.76 -7.39 -15.39
N HIS A 58 -8.32 -8.62 -15.10
CA HIS A 58 -7.39 -8.95 -14.01
C HIS A 58 -6.23 -9.89 -14.39
N GLY A 59 -5.68 -9.74 -15.60
CA GLY A 59 -4.58 -10.61 -16.07
C GLY A 59 -5.07 -11.90 -16.71
N TYR A 60 -4.16 -12.86 -16.95
CA TYR A 60 -4.47 -14.12 -17.61
C TYR A 60 -4.81 -15.22 -16.61
N GLN A 61 -3.89 -15.58 -15.71
CA GLN A 61 -4.04 -16.68 -14.75
C GLN A 61 -3.30 -16.42 -13.42
N HIS A 62 -3.64 -15.31 -12.76
CA HIS A 62 -3.12 -14.91 -11.43
C HIS A 62 -1.60 -15.16 -11.22
N GLU A 63 -0.78 -14.80 -12.21
CA GLU A 63 0.62 -15.21 -12.21
C GLU A 63 1.46 -14.54 -11.11
N PRO A 64 2.48 -15.23 -10.56
CA PRO A 64 3.47 -14.60 -9.67
C PRO A 64 4.22 -13.49 -10.43
N ARG A 65 3.89 -12.24 -10.13
CA ARG A 65 4.27 -11.06 -10.94
C ARG A 65 5.77 -10.72 -10.88
N VAL A 66 6.55 -11.40 -10.06
CA VAL A 66 7.97 -11.08 -9.74
C VAL A 66 8.95 -12.06 -10.41
N SER A 67 8.48 -13.18 -10.99
CA SER A 67 9.36 -14.26 -11.45
C SER A 67 9.16 -14.70 -12.92
N LEU A 68 8.34 -13.98 -13.70
CA LEU A 68 8.12 -14.33 -15.11
C LEU A 68 9.11 -13.59 -16.02
N PRO A 69 9.77 -14.30 -16.98
CA PRO A 69 10.49 -13.66 -18.07
C PRO A 69 9.59 -12.68 -18.84
N LEU A 70 10.18 -11.58 -19.33
CA LEU A 70 9.44 -10.49 -20.00
C LEU A 70 8.65 -10.97 -21.23
N GLU A 71 9.19 -11.91 -22.00
CA GLU A 71 8.52 -12.47 -23.18
C GLU A 71 7.27 -13.28 -22.80
N GLU A 72 7.38 -14.15 -21.80
CA GLU A 72 6.24 -14.94 -21.32
C GLU A 72 5.13 -14.05 -20.72
N MET A 73 5.53 -12.96 -20.07
CA MET A 73 4.59 -11.95 -19.57
C MET A 73 3.89 -11.22 -20.72
N ARG A 74 4.63 -10.85 -21.78
CA ARG A 74 4.07 -10.21 -22.97
C ARG A 74 3.04 -11.10 -23.66
N ASP A 75 3.35 -12.38 -23.85
CA ASP A 75 2.44 -13.31 -24.50
C ASP A 75 1.14 -13.50 -23.71
N LYS A 76 1.24 -13.59 -22.38
CA LYS A 76 0.05 -13.67 -21.50
C LYS A 76 -0.79 -12.40 -21.52
N LEU A 77 -0.16 -11.23 -21.62
CA LEU A 77 -0.87 -9.96 -21.79
C LEU A 77 -1.60 -9.90 -23.13
N VAL A 78 -0.92 -10.22 -24.24
CA VAL A 78 -1.54 -10.24 -25.58
C VAL A 78 -2.72 -11.19 -25.62
N LYS A 79 -2.53 -12.43 -25.16
CA LYS A 79 -3.58 -13.44 -25.08
C LYS A 79 -4.76 -13.00 -24.21
N SER A 80 -4.48 -12.27 -23.14
CA SER A 80 -5.53 -11.71 -22.29
C SER A 80 -6.40 -10.69 -23.01
N PHE A 81 -5.77 -9.79 -23.76
CA PHE A 81 -6.48 -8.74 -24.49
C PHE A 81 -7.32 -9.31 -25.63
N GLU A 82 -6.79 -10.28 -26.38
CA GLU A 82 -7.54 -10.98 -27.44
C GLU A 82 -8.82 -11.62 -26.89
N ILE A 83 -8.73 -12.31 -25.75
CA ILE A 83 -9.90 -12.95 -25.12
C ILE A 83 -10.87 -11.90 -24.56
N ALA A 84 -10.36 -10.80 -23.99
CA ALA A 84 -11.19 -9.73 -23.46
C ALA A 84 -11.98 -8.99 -24.54
N GLU A 85 -11.37 -8.78 -25.73
CA GLU A 85 -12.01 -8.18 -26.90
C GLU A 85 -13.16 -9.05 -27.42
N VAL A 86 -12.93 -10.36 -27.55
CA VAL A 86 -13.97 -11.32 -27.97
C VAL A 86 -15.19 -11.33 -27.04
N VAL A 87 -14.99 -11.07 -25.74
CA VAL A 87 -16.07 -11.09 -24.74
C VAL A 87 -16.66 -9.69 -24.48
N GLY A 88 -16.09 -8.63 -25.06
CA GLY A 88 -16.59 -7.26 -24.91
C GLY A 88 -16.39 -6.66 -23.51
N ILE A 89 -15.31 -7.05 -22.83
CA ILE A 89 -14.99 -6.59 -21.46
C ILE A 89 -14.25 -5.24 -21.52
N ASN A 90 -14.48 -4.38 -20.53
CA ASN A 90 -13.79 -3.10 -20.43
C ASN A 90 -12.32 -3.32 -20.00
N THR A 91 -11.41 -3.25 -20.96
CA THR A 91 -9.97 -3.44 -20.77
C THR A 91 -9.29 -2.23 -20.14
N ALA A 92 -9.86 -1.02 -20.27
CA ALA A 92 -9.27 0.22 -19.75
C ALA A 92 -9.27 0.27 -18.21
N LEU A 93 -10.32 -0.23 -17.54
CA LEU A 93 -10.38 -0.30 -16.07
C LEU A 93 -9.44 -1.34 -15.47
N GLY A 94 -9.15 -2.42 -16.20
CA GLY A 94 -8.27 -3.49 -15.71
C GLY A 94 -6.80 -3.05 -15.64
N VAL A 95 -6.36 -2.21 -16.58
CA VAL A 95 -4.96 -1.75 -16.65
C VAL A 95 -4.60 -0.87 -15.45
N ALA A 96 -5.51 -0.05 -14.92
CA ALA A 96 -5.22 0.82 -13.76
C ALA A 96 -4.86 0.05 -12.47
N ARG A 97 -5.44 -1.15 -12.29
CA ARG A 97 -5.19 -2.01 -11.10
C ARG A 97 -4.12 -3.07 -11.35
N VAL A 98 -3.93 -3.46 -12.61
CA VAL A 98 -2.80 -4.28 -13.02
C VAL A 98 -1.52 -3.45 -12.93
N ALA A 99 -1.48 -2.19 -13.39
CA ALA A 99 -0.31 -1.29 -13.46
C ALA A 99 0.31 -0.87 -12.11
N THR A 100 -0.43 -0.90 -11.01
CA THR A 100 0.00 -0.30 -9.73
C THR A 100 1.25 -0.94 -9.11
N PRO A 101 1.52 -2.26 -9.24
CA PRO A 101 2.80 -2.86 -8.86
C PRO A 101 3.91 -2.73 -9.93
N PHE A 102 3.59 -2.47 -11.21
CA PHE A 102 4.55 -2.45 -12.32
C PHE A 102 5.36 -1.15 -12.43
N LEU A 103 5.01 -0.11 -11.67
CA LEU A 103 5.80 1.13 -11.56
C LEU A 103 7.20 0.92 -10.96
N HIS A 104 7.51 -0.27 -10.44
CA HIS A 104 8.84 -0.63 -9.95
C HIS A 104 9.78 -1.15 -11.06
N ASN A 105 9.30 -1.33 -12.30
CA ASN A 105 10.13 -1.73 -13.45
C ASN A 105 10.00 -0.73 -14.62
N PRO A 106 10.93 0.23 -14.75
CA PRO A 106 10.83 1.32 -15.74
C PRO A 106 10.92 0.85 -17.20
N GLN A 107 11.59 -0.28 -17.50
CA GLN A 107 11.64 -0.80 -18.88
C GLN A 107 10.29 -1.37 -19.32
N LEU A 108 9.55 -1.98 -18.40
CA LEU A 108 8.22 -2.56 -18.67
C LEU A 108 7.15 -1.47 -18.79
N ALA A 109 7.21 -0.43 -17.96
CA ALA A 109 6.36 0.74 -18.09
C ALA A 109 6.53 1.38 -19.47
N PHE A 110 7.78 1.53 -19.93
CA PHE A 110 8.11 2.08 -21.25
C PHE A 110 7.60 1.21 -22.41
N SER A 111 7.72 -0.11 -22.34
CA SER A 111 7.27 -1.01 -23.41
C SER A 111 5.73 -1.11 -23.53
N LEU A 112 5.01 -0.99 -22.41
CA LEU A 112 3.55 -0.90 -22.38
C LEU A 112 3.05 0.42 -22.99
N VAL A 113 3.69 1.54 -22.64
CA VAL A 113 3.41 2.88 -23.19
C VAL A 113 3.59 2.91 -24.71
N HIS A 114 4.65 2.26 -25.21
CA HIS A 114 5.04 2.38 -26.61
C HIS A 114 4.31 1.41 -27.56
N ASN A 115 3.94 0.21 -27.10
CA ASN A 115 3.31 -0.81 -27.94
C ASN A 115 1.78 -0.82 -27.87
N PHE A 116 1.18 -0.18 -26.86
CA PHE A 116 -0.28 -0.11 -26.69
C PHE A 116 -0.77 1.33 -26.45
N PRO A 117 -0.60 2.25 -27.43
CA PRO A 117 -0.87 3.68 -27.26
C PRO A 117 -2.35 4.03 -26.95
N VAL A 118 -3.30 3.15 -27.27
CA VAL A 118 -4.73 3.33 -26.94
C VAL A 118 -4.99 3.35 -25.42
N LEU A 119 -4.09 2.76 -24.62
CA LEU A 119 -4.27 2.59 -23.16
C LEU A 119 -3.83 3.79 -22.30
N LEU A 120 -3.14 4.79 -22.85
CA LEU A 120 -2.77 6.02 -22.13
C LEU A 120 -3.76 7.16 -22.33
N GLN A 121 -4.53 7.13 -23.41
CA GLN A 121 -5.50 8.18 -23.70
C GLN A 121 -6.64 8.22 -22.66
N SER A 122 -6.99 7.09 -22.05
CA SER A 122 -8.02 7.03 -21.00
C SER A 122 -7.51 7.43 -19.61
N ASN A 123 -6.21 7.46 -19.36
CA ASN A 123 -5.63 7.80 -18.05
C ASN A 123 -5.12 9.24 -17.95
N LEU A 124 -5.18 10.03 -19.04
CA LEU A 124 -4.81 11.45 -19.05
C LEU A 124 -5.97 12.39 -19.44
N ILE A 125 -7.20 11.90 -19.56
CA ILE A 125 -8.39 12.77 -19.67
C ILE A 125 -9.00 12.94 -18.28
N LYS A 126 -8.66 14.09 -17.69
CA LYS A 126 -9.42 14.95 -16.77
C LYS A 126 -10.64 14.35 -16.04
N SER A 127 -10.63 14.61 -14.73
CA SER A 127 -11.80 14.75 -13.87
C SER A 127 -13.06 15.24 -14.60
N GLU A 128 -14.17 14.54 -14.32
CA GLU A 128 -15.57 14.96 -14.47
C GLU A 128 -16.05 15.38 -15.87
N ALA A 129 -16.96 14.59 -16.46
CA ALA A 129 -18.29 15.04 -16.91
C ALA A 129 -18.98 14.00 -17.82
N HIS A 130 -20.29 13.90 -17.63
CA HIS A 130 -21.23 13.17 -18.46
C HIS A 130 -21.14 13.55 -19.94
N HIS A 131 -21.19 12.54 -20.83
CA HIS A 131 -21.27 12.73 -22.28
C HIS A 131 -22.53 13.51 -22.68
N LYS A 132 -22.37 14.78 -23.09
CA LYS A 132 -23.24 15.46 -24.05
C LYS A 132 -22.40 15.81 -25.27
N ILE A 133 -22.82 15.34 -26.44
CA ILE A 133 -22.18 15.58 -27.73
C ILE A 133 -22.48 17.04 -28.15
N TYR A 134 -21.44 17.83 -28.42
CA TYR A 134 -21.54 19.10 -29.13
C TYR A 134 -20.64 19.07 -30.37
N PRO A 135 -21.06 19.64 -31.52
CA PRO A 135 -20.26 19.68 -32.74
C PRO A 135 -19.09 20.68 -32.63
N ASN A 136 -18.03 20.43 -33.39
CA ASN A 136 -16.72 21.10 -33.28
C ASN A 136 -16.80 22.64 -33.35
N PRO A 137 -16.03 23.38 -32.52
CA PRO A 137 -15.95 24.84 -32.57
C PRO A 137 -14.99 25.34 -33.68
N PRO A 138 -15.17 26.57 -34.18
CA PRO A 138 -14.32 27.16 -35.21
C PRO A 138 -12.90 27.51 -34.70
N PRO A 139 -11.89 27.63 -35.59
CA PRO A 139 -10.50 27.79 -35.20
C PRO A 139 -10.23 29.16 -34.53
N THR A 140 -9.46 29.13 -33.43
CA THR A 140 -9.13 30.29 -32.60
C THR A 140 -7.92 31.11 -33.12
N PRO A 141 -7.93 32.45 -32.95
CA PRO A 141 -6.81 33.34 -33.33
C PRO A 141 -5.61 33.25 -32.36
N PRO A 142 -4.41 33.75 -32.75
CA PRO A 142 -3.17 33.47 -32.02
C PRO A 142 -3.10 34.19 -30.66
N ILE A 143 -2.73 33.43 -29.62
CA ILE A 143 -2.66 33.88 -28.23
C ILE A 143 -1.26 34.44 -27.92
N ASN A 144 -1.19 35.68 -27.47
CA ASN A 144 -0.01 36.28 -26.82
C ASN A 144 0.31 35.48 -25.54
N LYS A 145 1.54 34.95 -25.44
CA LYS A 145 1.98 34.15 -24.30
C LYS A 145 2.04 35.00 -23.01
N PRO A 146 1.28 34.68 -21.95
CA PRO A 146 1.61 35.17 -20.63
C PRO A 146 2.82 34.38 -20.10
N THR A 147 3.75 35.09 -19.48
CA THR A 147 4.90 34.55 -18.74
C THR A 147 4.40 33.58 -17.66
N MET A 148 4.74 32.29 -17.81
CA MET A 148 4.40 31.28 -16.81
C MET A 148 5.19 31.49 -15.52
N ALA A 149 4.47 31.66 -14.42
CA ALA A 149 4.98 31.59 -13.05
C ALA A 149 5.36 30.13 -12.72
N SER A 150 6.57 29.71 -13.05
CA SER A 150 7.17 28.47 -12.55
C SER A 150 8.08 28.77 -11.36
N ARG A 151 7.50 29.09 -10.19
CA ARG A 151 8.22 29.08 -8.91
C ARG A 151 7.31 28.51 -7.82
N ALA A 152 7.83 27.49 -7.14
CA ALA A 152 7.31 26.75 -5.98
C ALA A 152 6.48 25.48 -6.28
N PHE A 153 7.17 24.33 -6.42
CA PHE A 153 6.55 23.03 -6.16
C PHE A 153 7.05 22.34 -4.88
N PHE A 154 8.14 22.83 -4.24
CA PHE A 154 8.62 22.33 -2.94
C PHE A 154 9.34 23.44 -2.18
N ASP A 155 8.88 23.77 -0.97
CA ASP A 155 9.68 24.56 -0.02
C ASP A 155 10.46 23.57 0.88
N PRO A 156 11.81 23.51 0.75
CA PRO A 156 12.64 22.61 1.56
C PRO A 156 12.47 22.83 3.06
N LEU A 157 12.18 24.06 3.48
CA LEU A 157 12.07 24.40 4.89
C LEU A 157 10.73 23.94 5.46
N THR A 158 9.65 24.06 4.69
CA THR A 158 8.36 23.43 5.02
C THR A 158 8.50 21.91 5.10
N LEU A 159 9.19 21.27 4.16
CA LEU A 159 9.43 19.82 4.22
C LEU A 159 10.21 19.43 5.47
N LEU A 160 11.28 20.17 5.80
CA LEU A 160 12.08 19.93 7.00
C LEU A 160 11.22 20.00 8.27
N ARG A 161 10.31 20.97 8.36
CA ARG A 161 9.39 21.14 9.49
C ARG A 161 8.37 20.00 9.59
N LEU A 162 7.84 19.54 8.47
CA LEU A 162 6.85 18.46 8.43
C LEU A 162 7.45 17.07 8.64
N ALA A 163 8.71 16.87 8.23
CA ALA A 163 9.35 15.56 8.20
C ALA A 163 9.26 14.78 9.52
N PRO A 164 9.51 15.35 10.72
CA PRO A 164 9.38 14.62 11.98
C PRO A 164 7.98 14.06 12.23
N ALA A 165 6.93 14.82 11.89
CA ALA A 165 5.55 14.37 12.06
C ALA A 165 5.21 13.24 11.07
N ILE A 166 5.66 13.34 9.82
CA ILE A 166 5.45 12.31 8.80
C ILE A 166 6.16 11.01 9.18
N SER A 167 7.45 11.08 9.52
CA SER A 167 8.24 9.89 9.86
C SER A 167 7.82 9.25 11.18
N SER A 168 7.46 10.05 12.20
CA SER A 168 6.92 9.49 13.46
C SER A 168 5.53 8.87 13.28
N THR A 169 4.71 9.39 12.35
CA THR A 169 3.44 8.74 11.97
C THR A 169 3.69 7.35 11.38
N ALA A 170 4.67 7.23 10.49
CA ALA A 170 5.06 5.94 9.91
C ALA A 170 5.56 4.96 10.98
N SER A 171 6.43 5.40 11.90
CA SER A 171 6.90 4.59 13.04
C SER A 171 5.75 4.12 13.93
N LEU A 172 4.82 5.01 14.31
CA LEU A 172 3.67 4.67 15.14
C LEU A 172 2.73 3.68 14.45
N THR A 173 2.47 3.89 13.16
CA THR A 173 1.63 2.99 12.35
C THR A 173 2.26 1.61 12.28
N LEU A 174 3.57 1.51 12.04
CA LEU A 174 4.28 0.23 12.04
C LEU A 174 4.20 -0.48 13.40
N ALA A 175 4.36 0.25 14.51
CA ALA A 175 4.26 -0.32 15.86
C ALA A 175 2.85 -0.87 16.14
N TRP A 176 1.82 -0.16 15.68
CA TRP A 176 0.42 -0.56 15.80
C TRP A 176 0.09 -1.77 14.93
N ASP A 177 0.46 -1.73 13.65
CA ASP A 177 0.23 -2.82 12.69
C ASP A 177 0.95 -4.10 13.13
N GLN A 178 2.20 -3.98 13.61
CA GLN A 178 2.92 -5.09 14.22
C GLN A 178 2.12 -5.72 15.36
N HIS A 179 1.53 -4.91 16.25
CA HIS A 179 0.78 -5.43 17.37
C HIS A 179 -0.46 -6.22 16.93
N TRP A 180 -1.24 -5.66 15.99
CA TRP A 180 -2.49 -6.28 15.53
C TRP A 180 -2.24 -7.52 14.68
N MET A 181 -1.35 -7.42 13.69
CA MET A 181 -1.05 -8.54 12.81
C MET A 181 -0.44 -9.70 13.59
N LEU A 182 0.53 -9.42 14.47
CA LEU A 182 1.23 -10.50 15.17
C LEU A 182 0.39 -11.15 16.27
N ARG A 183 -0.58 -10.42 16.84
CA ARG A 183 -1.52 -11.00 17.81
C ARG A 183 -2.31 -12.18 17.23
N ILE A 184 -2.53 -12.25 15.91
CA ILE A 184 -3.25 -13.35 15.25
C ILE A 184 -2.54 -14.69 15.51
N PHE A 185 -1.21 -14.71 15.50
CA PHE A 185 -0.40 -15.91 15.82
C PHE A 185 -0.49 -16.35 17.29
N THR A 186 -1.17 -15.58 18.15
CA THR A 186 -1.33 -15.92 19.58
C THR A 186 -2.71 -16.46 19.93
N LEU A 187 -3.61 -16.54 18.94
CA LEU A 187 -4.94 -17.10 19.10
C LEU A 187 -4.84 -18.58 19.50
N PRO A 188 -5.57 -19.04 20.54
CA PRO A 188 -5.50 -20.42 21.01
C PRO A 188 -5.71 -21.46 19.90
N GLU A 189 -6.66 -21.18 18.99
CA GLU A 189 -6.99 -22.04 17.84
C GLU A 189 -5.88 -22.13 16.79
N LEU A 190 -4.94 -21.19 16.76
CA LEU A 190 -3.80 -21.16 15.83
C LEU A 190 -2.47 -21.50 16.50
N GLU A 191 -2.43 -21.75 17.81
CA GLU A 191 -1.18 -21.82 18.57
C GLU A 191 -0.27 -22.97 18.11
N LEU A 192 -0.83 -24.14 17.81
CA LEU A 192 -0.07 -25.28 17.30
C LEU A 192 0.61 -24.96 15.96
N ASP A 193 -0.17 -24.49 14.99
CA ASP A 193 0.35 -24.11 13.67
C ASP A 193 1.32 -22.93 13.77
N SER A 194 1.00 -21.95 14.62
CA SER A 194 1.84 -20.76 14.82
C SER A 194 3.20 -21.15 15.35
N ASN A 195 3.30 -22.03 16.36
CA ASN A 195 4.59 -22.49 16.87
C ASN A 195 5.47 -23.14 15.78
N LEU A 196 4.87 -23.83 14.81
CA LEU A 196 5.59 -24.45 13.70
C LEU A 196 6.11 -23.42 12.67
N TYR A 197 5.31 -22.39 12.36
CA TYR A 197 5.64 -21.43 11.31
C TYR A 197 6.38 -20.18 11.78
N LEU A 198 6.22 -19.81 13.06
CA LEU A 198 6.69 -18.53 13.58
C LEU A 198 8.19 -18.31 13.37
N PRO A 199 9.11 -19.27 13.64
CA PRO A 199 10.55 -19.04 13.48
C PRO A 199 10.94 -18.57 12.07
N LYS A 200 10.46 -19.29 11.04
CA LYS A 200 10.74 -18.97 9.63
C LYS A 200 10.12 -17.64 9.21
N TRP A 201 8.88 -17.41 9.64
CA TRP A 201 8.15 -16.17 9.31
C TRP A 201 8.79 -14.96 10.00
N PHE A 202 9.12 -15.05 11.30
CA PHE A 202 9.74 -13.98 12.09
C PHE A 202 11.09 -13.58 11.52
N HIS A 203 11.90 -14.56 11.10
CA HIS A 203 13.19 -14.29 10.46
C HIS A 203 13.02 -13.42 9.20
N ALA A 204 12.10 -13.77 8.30
CA ALA A 204 11.83 -12.99 7.10
C ALA A 204 11.24 -11.60 7.43
N PHE A 205 10.31 -11.56 8.40
CA PHE A 205 9.63 -10.35 8.82
C PHE A 205 10.61 -9.30 9.39
N PHE A 206 11.46 -9.67 10.34
CA PHE A 206 12.42 -8.73 10.94
C PHE A 206 13.56 -8.35 9.99
N ARG A 207 14.00 -9.28 9.12
CA ARG A 207 15.00 -8.96 8.09
C ARG A 207 14.51 -7.88 7.13
N ALA A 208 13.22 -7.90 6.77
CA ALA A 208 12.63 -6.90 5.89
C ALA A 208 12.20 -5.62 6.64
N GLY A 209 11.68 -5.74 7.86
CA GLY A 209 11.08 -4.63 8.60
C GLY A 209 12.04 -3.78 9.43
N LEU A 210 13.12 -4.37 9.96
CA LEU A 210 14.07 -3.64 10.82
C LEU A 210 14.70 -2.41 10.14
N PRO A 211 15.13 -2.48 8.86
CA PRO A 211 15.64 -1.30 8.15
C PRO A 211 14.63 -0.15 8.08
N SER A 212 13.34 -0.44 7.87
CA SER A 212 12.29 0.57 7.82
C SER A 212 12.13 1.29 9.16
N VAL A 213 12.11 0.55 10.27
CA VAL A 213 12.02 1.15 11.62
C VAL A 213 13.20 2.07 11.89
N LEU A 214 14.42 1.60 11.61
CA LEU A 214 15.63 2.41 11.80
C LEU A 214 15.63 3.66 10.91
N ALA A 215 15.15 3.55 9.67
CA ALA A 215 15.04 4.68 8.75
C ALA A 215 14.08 5.74 9.28
N PHE A 216 12.86 5.36 9.69
CA PHE A 216 11.87 6.32 10.20
C PHE A 216 12.31 6.99 11.51
N LEU A 217 12.92 6.24 12.44
CA LEU A 217 13.48 6.81 13.66
C LEU A 217 14.62 7.79 13.36
N SER A 218 15.51 7.43 12.43
CA SER A 218 16.63 8.28 12.01
C SER A 218 16.15 9.57 11.34
N VAL A 219 15.17 9.48 10.45
CA VAL A 219 14.56 10.67 9.82
C VAL A 219 13.92 11.55 10.87
N THR A 220 13.13 10.98 11.80
CA THR A 220 12.48 11.74 12.88
C THR A 220 13.49 12.49 13.72
N MET A 221 14.50 11.78 14.24
CA MET A 221 15.53 12.33 15.13
C MET A 221 16.37 13.40 14.41
N THR A 222 16.86 13.10 13.21
CA THR A 222 17.74 14.02 12.46
C THR A 222 16.97 15.27 12.03
N THR A 223 15.78 15.14 11.46
CA THR A 223 15.02 16.31 10.97
C THR A 223 14.48 17.16 12.13
N ALA A 224 14.07 16.56 13.25
CA ALA A 224 13.71 17.31 14.45
C ALA A 224 14.92 18.10 14.99
N THR A 225 16.10 17.48 15.04
CA THR A 225 17.34 18.14 15.46
C THR A 225 17.75 19.28 14.52
N LEU A 226 17.60 19.09 13.20
CA LEU A 226 17.88 20.13 12.20
C LEU A 226 16.90 21.32 12.30
N ASN A 227 15.63 21.09 12.65
CA ASN A 227 14.70 22.17 12.97
C ASN A 227 15.21 23.00 14.15
N LEU A 228 15.68 22.35 15.23
CA LEU A 228 16.22 23.05 16.40
C LEU A 228 17.45 23.91 16.08
N ARG A 229 18.26 23.52 15.08
CA ARG A 229 19.48 24.23 14.67
C ARG A 229 19.24 25.35 13.65
N SER A 230 18.30 25.16 12.73
CA SER A 230 18.06 26.10 11.62
C SER A 230 17.43 27.42 12.08
N GLU A 231 16.36 27.39 12.88
CA GLU A 231 15.63 28.60 13.28
C GLU A 231 15.15 28.55 14.74
N SER A 232 16.08 28.27 15.67
CA SER A 232 15.77 28.13 17.11
C SER A 232 14.96 29.29 17.70
N LEU A 233 15.21 30.54 17.26
CA LEU A 233 14.51 31.72 17.74
C LEU A 233 13.04 31.75 17.29
N LEU A 234 12.76 31.41 16.03
CA LEU A 234 11.38 31.31 15.52
C LEU A 234 10.62 30.23 16.28
N LEU A 235 11.22 29.04 16.44
CA LEU A 235 10.59 27.93 17.14
C LEU A 235 10.32 28.25 18.62
N LYS A 236 11.20 29.00 19.28
CA LYS A 236 10.97 29.48 20.65
C LYS A 236 9.80 30.47 20.71
N ARG A 237 9.74 31.44 19.78
CA ARG A 237 8.63 32.41 19.69
C ARG A 237 7.28 31.73 19.40
N ARG A 238 7.27 30.72 18.52
CA ARG A 238 6.10 29.90 18.19
C ARG A 238 5.78 28.85 19.27
N GLY A 239 6.62 28.72 20.30
CA GLY A 239 6.45 27.72 21.35
C GLY A 239 6.49 26.27 20.85
N SER A 240 7.19 26.00 19.74
CA SER A 240 7.38 24.67 19.13
C SER A 240 8.75 24.06 19.40
N TYR A 241 9.72 24.83 19.90
CA TYR A 241 11.10 24.37 20.16
C TYR A 241 11.16 23.12 21.05
N TYR A 242 10.56 23.17 22.25
CA TYR A 242 10.62 22.04 23.18
C TYR A 242 9.83 20.82 22.71
N TRP A 243 8.85 21.02 21.81
CA TRP A 243 8.10 19.92 21.21
C TRP A 243 8.93 19.15 20.17
N TYR A 244 9.69 19.85 19.32
CA TYR A 244 10.67 19.17 18.46
C TYR A 244 11.75 18.45 19.27
N ALA A 245 12.24 19.07 20.36
CA ALA A 245 13.23 18.45 21.23
C ALA A 245 12.69 17.18 21.91
N ALA A 246 11.48 17.24 22.48
CA ALA A 246 10.82 16.08 23.08
C ALA A 246 10.57 14.97 22.05
N GLY A 247 10.12 15.33 20.83
CA GLY A 247 9.94 14.37 19.74
C GLY A 247 11.23 13.64 19.37
N ALA A 248 12.36 14.36 19.26
CA ALA A 248 13.66 13.76 18.98
C ALA A 248 14.13 12.82 20.11
N VAL A 249 13.98 13.25 21.38
CA VAL A 249 14.36 12.45 22.55
C VAL A 249 13.51 11.18 22.65
N LEU A 250 12.20 11.26 22.44
CA LEU A 250 11.30 10.11 22.48
C LEU A 250 11.54 9.14 21.32
N ALA A 251 11.84 9.65 20.12
CA ALA A 251 12.25 8.83 18.98
C ALA A 251 13.55 8.08 19.26
N ALA A 252 14.55 8.74 19.89
CA ALA A 252 15.76 8.05 20.34
C ALA A 252 15.47 7.05 21.48
N GLY A 253 14.55 7.41 22.39
CA GLY A 253 14.11 6.59 23.51
C GLY A 253 13.50 5.26 23.09
N HIS A 254 12.97 5.14 21.87
CA HIS A 254 12.55 3.86 21.29
C HIS A 254 13.65 2.79 21.41
N LEU A 255 14.92 3.17 21.19
CA LEU A 255 16.05 2.25 21.21
C LEU A 255 16.37 1.70 22.61
N LEU A 256 15.86 2.34 23.68
CA LEU A 256 15.99 1.81 25.05
C LEU A 256 15.24 0.49 25.25
N PHE A 257 14.32 0.14 24.35
CA PHE A 257 13.59 -1.13 24.40
C PHE A 257 14.35 -2.29 23.73
N VAL A 258 15.47 -2.03 23.04
CA VAL A 258 16.27 -3.08 22.36
C VAL A 258 16.65 -4.23 23.31
N PRO A 259 17.12 -3.99 24.54
CA PRO A 259 17.47 -5.09 25.47
C PRO A 259 16.28 -5.97 25.86
N ALA A 260 15.05 -5.43 25.84
CA ALA A 260 13.84 -6.19 26.13
C ALA A 260 13.27 -6.90 24.88
N VAL A 261 13.60 -6.42 23.69
CA VAL A 261 13.07 -6.88 22.40
C VAL A 261 13.98 -7.91 21.74
N ALA A 262 15.29 -7.64 21.65
CA ALA A 262 16.23 -8.44 20.86
C ALA A 262 16.30 -9.91 21.31
N PRO A 263 16.38 -10.24 22.61
CA PRO A 263 16.44 -11.65 23.05
C PRO A 263 15.17 -12.44 22.67
N ARG A 264 14.01 -11.78 22.63
CA ARG A 264 12.73 -12.40 22.27
C ARG A 264 12.66 -12.71 20.78
N ILE A 265 13.19 -11.81 19.95
CA ILE A 265 13.31 -12.05 18.51
C ILE A 265 14.26 -13.21 18.26
N GLN A 266 15.43 -13.22 18.90
CA GLN A 266 16.42 -14.30 18.76
C GLN A 266 15.84 -15.65 19.16
N ALA A 267 15.20 -15.75 20.34
CA ALA A 267 14.60 -16.99 20.82
C ALA A 267 13.54 -17.57 19.86
N ILE A 268 12.80 -16.72 19.14
CA ILE A 268 11.82 -17.16 18.12
C ILE A 268 12.54 -17.55 16.83
N VAL A 269 13.48 -16.73 16.34
CA VAL A 269 14.17 -16.92 15.06
C VAL A 269 15.06 -18.15 15.06
N GLU A 270 15.77 -18.38 16.17
CA GLU A 270 16.69 -19.51 16.36
C GLU A 270 15.95 -20.78 16.80
N ASP A 271 14.63 -20.69 17.01
CA ASP A 271 13.76 -21.77 17.49
C ASP A 271 14.31 -22.45 18.77
N GLU A 272 14.94 -21.66 19.64
CA GLU A 272 15.54 -22.16 20.89
C GLU A 272 14.49 -22.83 21.80
N THR A 273 13.23 -22.42 21.65
CA THR A 273 12.15 -22.83 22.53
C THR A 273 11.42 -24.11 22.09
N LYS A 274 11.78 -24.68 20.93
CA LYS A 274 11.26 -25.95 20.37
C LYS A 274 9.77 -26.11 20.63
N GLU A 275 8.94 -25.33 19.92
CA GLU A 275 7.47 -25.29 20.01
C GLU A 275 6.86 -24.37 21.09
N LYS A 276 7.62 -23.42 21.66
CA LYS A 276 7.08 -22.38 22.58
C LYS A 276 7.24 -20.95 22.07
N SER A 277 7.45 -20.79 20.77
CA SER A 277 7.67 -19.50 20.08
C SER A 277 6.50 -18.53 20.26
N VAL A 278 5.26 -19.03 20.37
CA VAL A 278 4.08 -18.20 20.67
C VAL A 278 4.16 -17.57 22.07
N GLY A 279 4.76 -18.26 23.06
CA GLY A 279 4.97 -17.71 24.39
C GLY A 279 5.94 -16.52 24.38
N GLU A 280 7.02 -16.63 23.61
CA GLU A 280 7.95 -15.52 23.38
C GLU A 280 7.30 -14.37 22.61
N LEU A 281 6.46 -14.69 21.62
CA LEU A 281 5.70 -13.69 20.88
C LEU A 281 4.77 -12.87 21.79
N ARG A 282 4.06 -13.52 22.72
CA ARG A 282 3.21 -12.82 23.70
C ARG A 282 4.02 -11.84 24.56
N ARG A 283 5.24 -12.21 24.95
CA ARG A 283 6.15 -11.34 25.71
C ARG A 283 6.63 -10.18 24.84
N TRP A 284 7.02 -10.45 23.60
CA TRP A 284 7.41 -9.43 22.62
C TRP A 284 6.28 -8.43 22.36
N LEU A 285 5.04 -8.90 22.15
CA LEU A 285 3.85 -8.08 21.93
C LEU A 285 3.56 -7.12 23.08
N ARG A 286 3.80 -7.57 24.33
CA ARG A 286 3.68 -6.72 25.51
C ARG A 286 4.68 -5.59 25.48
N VAL A 287 5.95 -5.88 25.20
CA VAL A 287 7.02 -4.88 25.08
C VAL A 287 6.73 -3.92 23.92
N ASN A 288 6.32 -4.44 22.76
CA ASN A 288 5.95 -3.66 21.58
C ASN A 288 4.78 -2.70 21.88
N GLY A 289 3.75 -3.17 22.59
CA GLY A 289 2.62 -2.33 23.00
C GLY A 289 3.02 -1.22 23.95
N ILE A 290 3.84 -1.52 24.98
CA ILE A 290 4.35 -0.50 25.91
C ILE A 290 5.21 0.53 25.18
N ARG A 291 6.15 0.09 24.34
CA ARG A 291 6.99 0.98 23.52
C ARG A 291 6.13 1.85 22.59
N GLY A 292 5.16 1.24 21.91
CA GLY A 292 4.21 1.90 21.02
C GLY A 292 3.43 3.02 21.72
N LEU A 293 2.89 2.75 22.90
CA LEU A 293 2.09 3.71 23.67
C LEU A 293 2.91 4.79 24.38
N THR A 294 4.20 4.55 24.61
CA THR A 294 5.08 5.49 25.34
C THR A 294 5.95 6.29 24.39
N THR A 295 6.93 5.67 23.74
CA THR A 295 7.91 6.37 22.91
C THR A 295 7.37 6.71 21.53
N ASP A 296 6.71 5.77 20.85
CA ASP A 296 6.26 5.99 19.46
C ASP A 296 5.09 7.00 19.42
N LEU A 297 4.07 6.80 20.26
CA LEU A 297 2.94 7.71 20.40
C LEU A 297 3.39 9.07 20.96
N GLY A 298 4.25 9.07 21.98
CA GLY A 298 4.79 10.30 22.56
C GLY A 298 5.57 11.13 21.55
N ALA A 299 6.46 10.51 20.78
CA ALA A 299 7.21 11.17 19.72
C ALA A 299 6.26 11.77 18.66
N TRP A 300 5.26 11.00 18.24
CA TRP A 300 4.26 11.46 17.28
C TRP A 300 3.48 12.67 17.78
N VAL A 301 2.92 12.61 19.00
CA VAL A 301 2.20 13.75 19.60
C VAL A 301 3.10 14.99 19.64
N CYS A 302 4.33 14.84 20.11
CA CYS A 302 5.27 15.95 20.19
C CYS A 302 5.57 16.56 18.81
N CYS A 303 5.82 15.72 17.80
CA CYS A 303 6.10 16.18 16.44
C CYS A 303 4.88 16.86 15.79
N VAL A 304 3.68 16.33 15.96
CA VAL A 304 2.44 16.95 15.45
C VAL A 304 2.20 18.31 16.10
N VAL A 305 2.30 18.39 17.43
CA VAL A 305 2.13 19.67 18.14
C VAL A 305 3.20 20.68 17.72
N ALA A 306 4.45 20.24 17.52
CA ALA A 306 5.52 21.08 17.02
C ALA A 306 5.20 21.67 15.65
N VAL A 307 4.71 20.84 14.72
CA VAL A 307 4.30 21.25 13.37
C VAL A 307 3.16 22.26 13.44
N VAL A 308 2.06 21.91 14.13
CA VAL A 308 0.89 22.79 14.24
C VAL A 308 1.28 24.15 14.78
N ARG A 309 2.06 24.20 15.87
CA ARG A 309 2.53 25.46 16.47
C ARG A 309 3.47 26.26 15.56
N THR A 310 4.30 25.57 14.78
CA THR A 310 5.24 26.24 13.86
C THR A 310 4.51 26.97 12.74
N PHE A 311 3.41 26.40 12.24
CA PHE A 311 2.60 26.98 11.16
C PHE A 311 1.38 27.80 11.63
N SER A 312 1.10 27.81 12.94
CA SER A 312 0.06 28.69 13.51
C SER A 312 0.45 30.14 13.23
N VAL A 313 -0.43 30.90 12.57
CA VAL A 313 -0.21 32.31 12.18
C VAL A 313 -0.23 33.21 13.41
#